data_AF-A0A9E3IUC0-F1
#
_entry.id   AF-A0A9E3IUC0-F1
#
_cell.length_a   1.000
_cell.length_b   1.000
_cell.length_c   1.000
_cell.angle_alpha   90.00
_cell.angle_beta   90.00
_cell.angle_gamma   90.00
#
_symmetry.space_group_name_H-M   'P 1'
#
loop_
_entity.id
_entity.type
_entity.pdbx_description
1 polymer ?
#
loop_
_entity_poly.entity_id
_entity_poly.type
_entity_poly.pdbx_seq_one_letter_code
_entity_poly.pdbx_strand_id
1 'polypeptide(L)'
;MTRICQLVSYGYRLTKVGTMAGMPAASTICGWARDNATFAAQLKEAQAEGRRVRPPLRTVFDPAVAEAFLGQVRQGRLVNQLLREPGGPNWQALHRWLRDEPAFAAAYAEALRRRPRRPRPRRPFDQAVADRIFLRVLGGERVAQVTADPALPGAVVLRRWRREQPAFHQALRDAMIVALRRRMRSRGTRCTPAMAAAVVARIRAGESLNSLARRGRGFPTVQTLYRWFHTQPDFARAVSQAYEDRDQALMEKAVEIADGATPETAARVERRVKAIWKRLGQLTPHPGDGPRLLG
;
A
#
# COMPACT_ATOMS: atom_id res chain seq x y z
N MET A 1 36.66 -5.99 25.81
CA MET A 1 35.31 -6.05 26.41
C MET A 1 35.18 -5.21 27.68
N THR A 2 36.20 -5.18 28.55
CA THR A 2 36.22 -4.46 29.84
C THR A 2 35.85 -2.96 29.76
N ARG A 3 36.31 -2.25 28.72
CA ARG A 3 36.03 -0.82 28.53
C ARG A 3 34.54 -0.50 28.31
N ILE A 4 33.78 -1.41 27.70
CA ILE A 4 32.33 -1.21 27.46
C ILE A 4 31.59 -1.28 28.80
N CYS A 5 31.87 -2.33 29.60
CA CYS A 5 31.25 -2.49 30.92
C CYS A 5 31.61 -1.31 31.84
N GLN A 6 32.86 -0.84 31.82
CA GLN A 6 33.29 0.33 32.60
C GLN A 6 32.56 1.62 32.21
N LEU A 7 32.38 1.89 30.91
CA LEU A 7 31.61 3.06 30.48
C LEU A 7 30.13 2.94 30.87
N VAL A 8 29.56 1.74 30.80
CA VAL A 8 28.18 1.50 31.20
C VAL A 8 28.01 1.65 32.72
N SER A 9 28.97 1.22 33.53
CA SER A 9 28.95 1.40 34.99
C SER A 9 29.09 2.87 35.41
N TYR A 10 29.77 3.69 34.61
CA TYR A 10 29.75 5.16 34.77
C TYR A 10 28.43 5.82 34.32
N GLY A 11 27.40 5.03 33.98
CA GLY A 11 26.07 5.54 33.67
C GLY A 11 25.83 5.91 32.21
N TYR A 12 26.74 5.60 31.29
CA TYR A 12 26.50 5.77 29.84
C TYR A 12 25.49 4.73 29.32
N ARG A 13 24.62 5.12 28.37
CA ARG A 13 23.72 4.18 27.69
C ARG A 13 24.49 3.42 26.62
N LEU A 14 24.16 2.15 26.37
CA LEU A 14 24.74 1.38 25.26
C LEU A 14 24.63 2.09 23.91
N THR A 15 23.52 2.79 23.67
CA THR A 15 23.35 3.61 22.46
C THR A 15 24.35 4.77 22.38
N LYS A 16 24.73 5.36 23.52
CA LYS A 16 25.74 6.41 23.59
C LYS A 16 27.15 5.83 23.48
N VAL A 17 27.43 4.69 24.14
CA VAL A 17 28.70 3.98 24.02
C VAL A 17 28.95 3.59 22.55
N GLY A 18 27.95 3.06 21.86
CA GLY A 18 28.07 2.68 20.44
C GLY A 18 28.17 3.83 19.45
N THR A 19 28.11 5.09 19.91
CA THR A 19 28.38 6.28 19.07
C THR A 19 29.72 6.94 19.42
N MET A 20 30.47 6.40 20.38
CA MET A 20 31.81 6.89 20.71
C MET A 20 32.86 6.35 19.74
N ALA A 21 33.87 7.17 19.43
CA ALA A 21 34.96 6.78 18.53
C ALA A 21 35.68 5.53 19.06
N GLY A 22 35.89 4.55 18.17
CA GLY A 22 36.54 3.28 18.51
C GLY A 22 35.66 2.29 19.28
N MET A 23 34.36 2.57 19.48
CA MET A 23 33.43 1.63 20.11
C MET A 23 32.61 0.87 19.06
N PRO A 24 32.33 -0.42 19.28
CA PRO A 24 31.40 -1.17 18.45
C PRO A 24 29.98 -0.60 18.55
N ALA A 25 29.20 -0.73 17.47
CA ALA A 25 27.80 -0.35 17.48
C ALA A 25 27.03 -1.09 18.58
N ALA A 26 25.99 -0.44 19.14
CA ALA A 26 25.20 -1.02 20.22
C ALA A 26 24.59 -2.40 19.86
N SER A 27 24.23 -2.60 18.59
CA SER A 27 23.74 -3.89 18.07
C SER A 27 24.81 -4.99 18.16
N THR A 28 26.07 -4.67 17.83
CA THR A 28 27.22 -5.58 17.94
C THR A 28 27.48 -5.96 19.39
N ILE A 29 27.43 -4.99 20.31
CA ILE A 29 27.58 -5.24 21.75
C ILE A 29 26.46 -6.17 22.25
N CYS A 30 25.23 -5.95 21.83
CA CYS A 30 24.10 -6.83 22.13
C CYS A 30 24.22 -8.22 21.49
N GLY A 31 24.91 -8.34 20.35
CA GLY A 31 25.28 -9.63 19.75
C GLY A 31 26.22 -10.41 20.65
N TRP A 32 27.32 -9.78 21.07
CA TRP A 32 28.28 -10.40 21.98
C TRP A 32 27.67 -10.83 23.31
N ALA A 33 26.74 -10.05 23.86
CA ALA A 33 26.04 -10.42 25.09
C ALA A 33 25.07 -11.60 24.90
N ARG A 34 24.60 -11.88 23.68
CA ARG A 34 23.82 -13.09 23.38
C ARG A 34 24.71 -14.31 23.25
N ASP A 35 25.87 -14.15 22.63
CA ASP A 35 26.76 -15.27 22.28
C ASP A 35 27.73 -15.63 23.42
N ASN A 36 27.92 -14.75 24.41
CA ASN A 36 28.83 -14.96 25.54
C ASN A 36 28.14 -14.64 26.88
N ALA A 37 27.81 -15.68 27.64
CA ALA A 37 27.11 -15.59 28.91
C ALA A 37 27.88 -14.81 29.99
N THR A 38 29.20 -14.95 30.04
CA THR A 38 30.05 -14.22 31.00
C THR A 38 30.03 -12.72 30.73
N PHE A 39 30.14 -12.32 29.47
CA PHE A 39 30.03 -10.91 29.08
C PHE A 39 28.62 -10.37 29.33
N ALA A 40 27.57 -11.18 29.11
CA ALA A 40 26.20 -10.81 29.43
C ALA A 40 26.02 -10.49 30.92
N ALA A 41 26.59 -11.33 31.80
CA ALA A 41 26.55 -11.14 33.25
C ALA A 41 27.28 -9.86 33.67
N GLN A 42 28.51 -9.65 33.18
CA GLN A 42 29.29 -8.43 33.44
C GLN A 42 28.58 -7.17 32.95
N LEU A 43 27.97 -7.23 31.76
CA LEU A 43 27.23 -6.11 31.22
C LEU A 43 25.97 -5.81 32.04
N LYS A 44 25.27 -6.83 32.52
CA LYS A 44 24.09 -6.69 33.38
C LYS A 44 24.45 -6.05 34.72
N GLU A 45 25.55 -6.47 35.33
CA GLU A 45 26.08 -5.89 36.57
C GLU A 45 26.49 -4.42 36.36
N ALA A 46 27.26 -4.13 35.30
CA ALA A 46 27.62 -2.76 34.94
C ALA A 46 26.39 -1.88 34.66
N GLN A 47 25.34 -2.42 34.03
CA GLN A 47 24.07 -1.70 33.84
C GLN A 47 23.34 -1.43 35.16
N ALA A 48 23.39 -2.35 36.12
CA ALA A 48 22.81 -2.16 37.44
C ALA A 48 23.55 -1.04 38.20
N GLU A 49 24.88 -1.06 38.18
CA GLU A 49 25.71 -0.02 38.80
C GLU A 49 25.52 1.34 38.11
N GLY A 50 25.55 1.36 36.77
CA GLY A 50 25.28 2.57 36.00
C GLY A 50 23.89 3.15 36.20
N ARG A 51 22.88 2.34 36.59
CA ARG A 51 21.55 2.84 36.97
C ARG A 51 21.56 3.55 38.32
N ARG A 52 22.45 3.16 39.26
CA ARG A 52 22.61 3.82 40.57
C ARG A 52 23.29 5.19 40.41
N VAL A 53 24.28 5.28 39.52
CA VAL A 53 25.04 6.51 39.26
C VAL A 53 24.29 7.46 38.32
N ARG A 54 23.47 6.93 37.39
CA ARG A 54 22.73 7.78 36.46
C ARG A 54 21.70 8.61 37.24
N PRO A 55 21.67 9.94 37.07
CA PRO A 55 20.61 10.74 37.67
C PRO A 55 19.26 10.16 37.23
N PRO A 56 18.28 10.04 38.15
CA PRO A 56 16.97 9.54 37.79
C PRO A 56 16.52 10.30 36.54
N LEU A 57 15.97 9.56 35.57
CA LEU A 57 15.24 10.22 34.48
C LEU A 57 14.37 11.28 35.16
N ARG A 58 14.49 12.55 34.75
CA ARG A 58 13.71 13.68 35.29
C ARG A 58 12.24 13.51 34.91
N THR A 59 11.66 12.42 35.37
CA THR A 59 10.26 12.01 35.26
C THR A 59 9.50 12.37 36.51
N VAL A 60 10.22 12.67 37.61
CA VAL A 60 9.65 13.30 38.79
C VAL A 60 9.34 14.74 38.42
N PHE A 61 8.15 15.21 38.80
CA PHE A 61 7.74 16.58 38.61
C PHE A 61 8.62 17.51 39.45
N ASP A 62 9.25 18.47 38.79
CA ASP A 62 10.04 19.52 39.44
C ASP A 62 9.34 20.85 39.16
N PRO A 63 8.74 21.50 40.18
CA PRO A 63 8.00 22.75 40.02
C PRO A 63 8.83 23.88 39.41
N ALA A 64 10.13 23.95 39.75
CA ALA A 64 11.01 25.01 39.24
C ALA A 64 11.31 24.81 37.75
N VAL A 65 11.58 23.57 37.34
CA VAL A 65 11.78 23.24 35.92
C VAL A 65 10.48 23.41 35.13
N ALA A 66 9.35 23.02 35.71
CA ALA A 66 8.03 23.18 35.11
C ALA A 66 7.69 24.65 34.87
N GLU A 67 7.90 25.53 35.85
CA GLU A 67 7.62 26.97 35.71
C GLU A 67 8.60 27.64 34.73
N ALA A 68 9.89 27.29 34.76
CA ALA A 68 10.86 27.76 33.77
C ALA A 68 10.45 27.34 32.34
N PHE A 69 10.02 26.08 32.16
CA PHE A 69 9.52 25.58 30.89
C PHE A 69 8.27 26.34 30.42
N LEU A 70 7.29 26.58 31.30
CA LEU A 70 6.09 27.36 30.98
C LEU A 70 6.43 28.80 30.61
N GLY A 71 7.36 29.45 31.33
CA GLY A 71 7.85 30.79 31.00
C GLY A 71 8.36 30.88 29.57
N GLN A 72 9.17 29.90 29.14
CA GLN A 72 9.70 29.82 27.78
C GLN A 72 8.59 29.56 26.73
N VAL A 73 7.60 28.73 27.04
CA VAL A 73 6.42 28.50 26.18
C VAL A 73 5.59 29.78 26.02
N ARG A 74 5.37 30.53 27.11
CA ARG A 74 4.66 31.82 27.11
C ARG A 74 5.39 32.87 26.27
N GLN A 75 6.73 32.86 26.29
CA GLN A 75 7.58 33.68 25.41
C GLN A 75 7.54 33.25 23.92
N GLY A 76 6.79 32.19 23.60
CA GLY A 76 6.52 31.75 22.23
C GLY A 76 7.53 30.76 21.66
N ARG A 77 8.49 30.26 22.46
CA ARG A 77 9.41 29.22 22.03
C ARG A 77 8.67 27.93 21.70
N LEU A 78 9.26 27.12 20.81
CA LEU A 78 8.65 25.86 20.37
C LEU A 78 8.90 24.78 21.42
N VAL A 79 7.83 24.12 21.86
CA VAL A 79 7.90 22.97 22.79
C VAL A 79 8.93 21.95 22.32
N ASN A 80 8.95 21.60 21.02
CA ASN A 80 9.92 20.64 20.48
C ASN A 80 11.38 21.08 20.61
N GLN A 81 11.66 22.39 20.63
CA GLN A 81 13.02 22.88 20.86
C GLN A 81 13.37 22.77 22.34
N LEU A 82 12.47 23.21 23.22
CA LEU A 82 12.65 23.13 24.67
C LEU A 82 12.86 21.69 25.16
N LEU A 83 12.14 20.72 24.59
CA LEU A 83 12.28 19.29 24.93
C LEU A 83 13.61 18.66 24.47
N ARG A 84 14.38 19.35 23.63
CA ARG A 84 15.72 18.93 23.18
C ARG A 84 16.84 19.61 23.97
N GLU A 85 16.53 20.64 24.75
CA GLU A 85 17.52 21.39 25.50
C GLU A 85 17.96 20.64 26.76
N PRO A 86 19.27 20.62 27.06
CA PRO A 86 19.77 20.06 28.30
C PRO A 86 19.19 20.86 29.49
N GLY A 87 18.54 20.17 30.41
CA GLY A 87 17.92 20.77 31.60
C GLY A 87 16.38 20.85 31.55
N GLY A 88 15.76 20.77 30.37
CA GLY A 88 14.31 20.69 30.22
C GLY A 88 13.74 19.29 30.44
N PRO A 89 12.40 19.15 30.58
CA PRO A 89 11.77 17.83 30.52
C PRO A 89 11.99 17.22 29.14
N ASN A 90 12.06 15.89 29.07
CA ASN A 90 11.93 15.19 27.79
C ASN A 90 10.44 14.91 27.49
N TRP A 91 10.14 14.39 26.30
CA TRP A 91 8.76 14.09 25.90
C TRP A 91 7.99 13.20 26.89
N GLN A 92 8.64 12.17 27.45
CA GLN A 92 7.99 11.26 28.40
C GLN A 92 7.69 11.97 29.72
N ALA A 93 8.63 12.79 30.21
CA ALA A 93 8.44 13.60 31.40
C ALA A 93 7.29 14.60 31.21
N LEU A 94 7.27 15.35 30.09
CA LEU A 94 6.20 16.29 29.80
C LEU A 94 4.83 15.59 29.76
N HIS A 95 4.70 14.47 29.06
CA HIS A 95 3.44 13.72 29.01
C HIS A 95 3.01 13.22 30.38
N ARG A 96 3.95 12.76 31.19
CA ARG A 96 3.68 12.34 32.56
C ARG A 96 3.21 13.52 33.42
N TRP A 97 3.90 14.66 33.37
CA TRP A 97 3.52 15.86 34.11
C TRP A 97 2.12 16.35 33.71
N LEU A 98 1.80 16.36 32.41
CA LEU A 98 0.48 16.74 31.92
C LEU A 98 -0.64 15.81 32.40
N ARG A 99 -0.32 14.54 32.71
CA ARG A 99 -1.29 13.54 33.19
C ARG A 99 -1.41 13.56 34.71
N ASP A 100 -0.28 13.61 35.41
CA ASP A 100 -0.20 13.42 36.86
C ASP A 100 -0.42 14.76 37.62
N GLU A 101 -0.15 15.92 36.99
CA GLU A 101 -0.23 17.25 37.62
C GLU A 101 -1.26 18.16 36.91
N PRO A 102 -2.53 18.19 37.38
CA PRO A 102 -3.60 18.92 36.71
C PRO A 102 -3.38 20.45 36.69
N ALA A 103 -2.77 21.01 37.73
CA ALA A 103 -2.42 22.42 37.79
C ALA A 103 -1.42 22.82 36.70
N PHE A 104 -0.39 21.99 36.48
CA PHE A 104 0.58 22.19 35.40
C PHE A 104 -0.09 22.04 34.03
N ALA A 105 -0.97 21.05 33.84
CA ALA A 105 -1.70 20.85 32.59
C ALA A 105 -2.57 22.07 32.23
N ALA A 106 -3.27 22.66 33.21
CA ALA A 106 -4.04 23.88 33.04
C ALA A 106 -3.14 25.08 32.66
N ALA A 107 -2.02 25.26 33.37
CA ALA A 107 -1.07 26.33 33.09
C ALA A 107 -0.38 26.19 31.72
N TYR A 108 -0.07 24.96 31.30
CA TYR A 108 0.47 24.64 29.98
C TYR A 108 -0.54 24.93 28.88
N ALA A 109 -1.80 24.54 29.05
CA ALA A 109 -2.87 24.84 28.11
C ALA A 109 -3.04 26.37 27.96
N GLU A 110 -3.04 27.12 29.06
CA GLU A 110 -3.11 28.58 29.03
C GLU A 110 -1.90 29.23 28.34
N ALA A 111 -0.69 28.72 28.61
CA ALA A 111 0.53 29.17 27.93
C ALA A 111 0.44 28.95 26.40
N LEU A 112 -0.12 27.83 25.96
CA LEU A 112 -0.35 27.56 24.54
C LEU A 112 -1.43 28.45 23.92
N ARG A 113 -2.46 28.86 24.67
CA ARG A 113 -3.49 29.81 24.19
C ARG A 113 -2.93 31.21 24.00
N ARG A 114 -2.14 31.70 24.97
CA ARG A 114 -1.52 33.04 24.94
C ARG A 114 -0.37 33.16 23.96
N ARG A 115 0.19 32.03 23.51
CA ARG A 115 1.30 32.01 22.58
C ARG A 115 0.93 32.76 21.30
N PRO A 116 1.68 33.81 20.91
CA PRO A 116 1.43 34.52 19.68
C PRO A 116 1.56 33.53 18.52
N ARG A 117 0.46 33.33 17.79
CA ARG A 117 0.45 32.49 16.59
C ARG A 117 1.35 33.18 15.57
N ARG A 118 2.62 32.76 15.48
CA ARG A 118 3.48 33.19 14.38
C ARG A 118 2.77 32.81 13.07
N PRO A 119 2.36 33.78 12.24
CA PRO A 119 1.78 33.47 10.96
C PRO A 119 2.86 32.70 10.18
N ARG A 120 2.60 31.42 9.90
CA ARG A 120 3.44 30.70 8.95
C ARG A 120 3.32 31.45 7.62
N PRO A 121 4.44 31.82 6.97
CA PRO A 121 4.38 32.49 5.68
C PRO A 121 3.53 31.62 4.75
N ARG A 122 2.38 32.18 4.35
CA ARG A 122 1.44 31.47 3.50
C ARG A 122 2.01 31.57 2.09
N ARG A 123 2.34 30.42 1.47
CA ARG A 123 2.61 30.41 0.02
C ARG A 123 1.34 30.91 -0.69
N PRO A 124 1.33 32.07 -1.37
CA PRO A 124 0.13 32.56 -2.07
C PRO A 124 -0.28 31.59 -3.18
N PHE A 125 -1.51 31.70 -3.67
CA PHE A 125 -1.91 30.95 -4.85
C PHE A 125 -1.08 31.42 -6.06
N ASP A 126 -0.57 30.47 -6.83
CA ASP A 126 0.28 30.71 -7.99
C ASP A 126 -0.26 29.87 -9.15
N GLN A 127 -0.72 30.55 -10.20
CA GLN A 127 -1.36 29.92 -11.36
C GLN A 127 -0.37 29.00 -12.10
N ALA A 128 0.90 29.38 -12.27
CA ALA A 128 1.88 28.57 -12.97
C ALA A 128 2.22 27.28 -12.19
N VAL A 129 2.17 27.34 -10.86
CA VAL A 129 2.30 26.14 -10.01
C VAL A 129 1.04 25.27 -10.11
N ALA A 130 -0.15 25.88 -10.12
CA ALA A 130 -1.42 25.17 -10.32
C ALA A 130 -1.44 24.43 -11.65
N ASP A 131 -1.01 25.06 -12.74
CA ASP A 131 -0.94 24.47 -14.08
C ASP A 131 0.01 23.28 -14.13
N ARG A 132 1.19 23.39 -13.49
CA ARG A 132 2.11 22.25 -13.35
C ARG A 132 1.48 21.07 -12.61
N ILE A 133 0.71 21.34 -11.55
CA ILE A 133 -0.03 20.30 -10.83
C ILE A 133 -1.06 19.64 -11.75
N PHE A 134 -1.81 20.42 -12.52
CA PHE A 134 -2.80 19.89 -13.48
C PHE A 134 -2.16 18.99 -14.53
N LEU A 135 -1.08 19.46 -15.16
CA LEU A 135 -0.38 18.70 -16.20
C LEU A 135 0.13 17.35 -15.67
N ARG A 136 0.69 17.32 -14.46
CA ARG A 136 1.15 16.06 -13.84
C ARG A 136 -0.01 15.12 -13.51
N VAL A 137 -1.11 15.64 -12.98
CA VAL A 137 -2.30 14.82 -12.70
C VAL A 137 -2.89 14.28 -14.01
N LEU A 138 -3.01 15.08 -15.06
CA LEU A 138 -3.45 14.67 -16.40
C LEU A 138 -2.50 13.64 -17.04
N GLY A 139 -1.21 13.74 -16.74
CA GLY A 139 -0.17 12.76 -17.07
C GLY A 139 -0.31 11.41 -16.34
N GLY A 140 -1.22 11.32 -15.37
CA GLY A 140 -1.56 10.07 -14.68
C GLY A 140 -1.01 9.95 -13.26
N GLU A 141 -0.29 10.96 -12.76
CA GLU A 141 0.16 10.97 -11.38
C GLU A 141 -1.01 11.10 -10.40
N ARG A 142 -0.84 10.57 -9.20
CA ARG A 142 -1.77 10.80 -8.09
C ARG A 142 -1.42 12.11 -7.41
N VAL A 143 -2.42 12.82 -6.91
CA VAL A 143 -2.22 14.04 -6.11
C VAL A 143 -1.20 13.82 -4.98
N ALA A 144 -1.24 12.66 -4.33
CA ALA A 144 -0.26 12.30 -3.30
C ALA A 144 1.20 12.31 -3.80
N GLN A 145 1.44 11.81 -5.01
CA GLN A 145 2.77 11.81 -5.65
C GLN A 145 3.18 13.24 -6.02
N VAL A 146 2.26 14.02 -6.59
CA VAL A 146 2.50 15.43 -6.92
C VAL A 146 2.85 16.25 -5.66
N THR A 147 2.17 16.00 -4.54
CA THR A 147 2.44 16.71 -3.27
C THR A 147 3.68 16.23 -2.52
N ALA A 148 4.30 15.13 -2.96
CA ALA A 148 5.56 14.65 -2.40
C ALA A 148 6.78 15.35 -3.03
N ASP A 149 6.59 16.00 -4.18
CA ASP A 149 7.64 16.78 -4.84
C ASP A 149 7.97 18.06 -4.05
N PRO A 150 9.24 18.26 -3.62
CA PRO A 150 9.66 19.45 -2.89
C PRO A 150 9.46 20.77 -3.65
N ALA A 151 9.46 20.76 -4.98
CA ALA A 151 9.26 21.96 -5.80
C ALA A 151 7.78 22.41 -5.82
N LEU A 152 6.86 21.51 -5.48
CA LEU A 152 5.43 21.74 -5.51
C LEU A 152 4.86 21.97 -4.10
N PRO A 153 3.66 22.58 -3.99
CA PRO A 153 3.03 22.78 -2.71
C PRO A 153 2.64 21.44 -2.09
N GLY A 154 3.05 21.22 -0.84
CA GLY A 154 2.65 20.04 -0.08
C GLY A 154 1.13 19.98 0.16
N ALA A 155 0.65 18.83 0.61
CA ALA A 155 -0.78 18.53 0.71
C ALA A 155 -1.61 19.55 1.53
N VAL A 156 -1.02 20.16 2.56
CA VAL A 156 -1.69 21.19 3.38
C VAL A 156 -1.94 22.47 2.57
N VAL A 157 -0.95 22.93 1.81
CA VAL A 157 -1.07 24.12 0.95
C VAL A 157 -2.07 23.85 -0.17
N LEU A 158 -2.00 22.67 -0.80
CA LEU A 158 -2.92 22.28 -1.86
C LEU A 158 -4.38 22.20 -1.38
N ARG A 159 -4.63 21.60 -0.20
CA ARG A 159 -5.97 21.59 0.41
C ARG A 159 -6.51 23.00 0.66
N ARG A 160 -5.63 23.90 1.11
CA ARG A 160 -6.00 25.31 1.32
C ARG A 160 -6.36 26.00 0.00
N TRP A 161 -5.51 25.88 -1.03
CA TRP A 161 -5.81 26.42 -2.36
C TRP A 161 -7.14 25.90 -2.92
N ARG A 162 -7.44 24.61 -2.76
CA ARG A 162 -8.74 24.03 -3.17
C ARG A 162 -9.95 24.60 -2.42
N ARG A 163 -9.77 25.17 -1.24
CA ARG A 163 -10.84 25.81 -0.46
C ARG A 163 -10.97 27.28 -0.80
N GLU A 164 -9.84 27.96 -1.01
CA GLU A 164 -9.78 29.39 -1.30
C GLU A 164 -10.04 29.71 -2.78
N GLN A 165 -9.80 28.76 -3.69
CA GLN A 165 -9.94 28.92 -5.14
C GLN A 165 -10.87 27.85 -5.73
N PRO A 166 -12.19 28.12 -5.84
CA PRO A 166 -13.16 27.16 -6.37
C PRO A 166 -12.88 26.71 -7.80
N ALA A 167 -12.43 27.63 -8.68
CA ALA A 167 -12.06 27.30 -10.06
C ALA A 167 -10.91 26.28 -10.12
N PHE A 168 -9.88 26.48 -9.30
CA PHE A 168 -8.77 25.54 -9.16
C PHE A 168 -9.24 24.17 -8.65
N HIS A 169 -10.13 24.14 -7.66
CA HIS A 169 -10.71 22.90 -7.15
C HIS A 169 -11.42 22.11 -8.25
N GLN A 170 -12.26 22.80 -9.02
CA GLN A 170 -13.05 22.18 -10.08
C GLN A 170 -12.13 21.62 -11.18
N ALA A 171 -11.21 22.44 -11.67
CA ALA A 171 -10.22 22.01 -12.66
C ALA A 171 -9.38 20.80 -12.17
N LEU A 172 -8.99 20.76 -10.89
CA LEU A 172 -8.23 19.63 -10.34
C LEU A 172 -9.08 18.36 -10.30
N ARG A 173 -10.35 18.49 -9.92
CA ARG A 173 -11.30 17.38 -9.89
C ARG A 173 -11.51 16.80 -11.29
N ASP A 174 -11.68 17.66 -12.29
CA ASP A 174 -11.86 17.24 -13.68
C ASP A 174 -10.60 16.55 -14.23
N ALA A 175 -9.42 17.10 -13.96
CA ALA A 175 -8.14 16.46 -14.27
C ALA A 175 -8.01 15.08 -13.62
N MET A 176 -8.42 14.93 -12.35
CA MET A 176 -8.41 13.63 -11.66
C MET A 176 -9.36 12.61 -12.31
N ILE A 177 -10.55 13.02 -12.76
CA ILE A 177 -11.50 12.15 -13.46
C ILE A 177 -10.93 11.68 -14.79
N VAL A 178 -10.34 12.59 -15.57
CA VAL A 178 -9.68 12.26 -16.85
C VAL A 178 -8.53 11.28 -16.62
N ALA A 179 -7.68 11.55 -15.63
CA ALA A 179 -6.55 10.70 -15.29
C ALA A 179 -6.98 9.30 -14.80
N LEU A 180 -8.08 9.22 -14.04
CA LEU A 180 -8.68 7.95 -13.63
C LEU A 180 -9.19 7.17 -14.84
N ARG A 181 -9.97 7.81 -15.73
CA ARG A 181 -10.47 7.16 -16.95
C ARG A 181 -9.33 6.67 -17.84
N ARG A 182 -8.26 7.45 -18.02
CA ARG A 182 -7.04 7.02 -18.74
C ARG A 182 -6.40 5.80 -18.09
N ARG A 183 -6.24 5.80 -16.76
CA ARG A 183 -5.72 4.65 -16.01
C ARG A 183 -6.60 3.42 -16.08
N MET A 184 -7.92 3.59 -16.10
CA MET A 184 -8.87 2.48 -16.27
C MET A 184 -8.78 1.90 -17.69
N ARG A 185 -8.65 2.75 -18.72
CA ARG A 185 -8.39 2.30 -20.10
C ARG A 185 -7.05 1.59 -20.24
N SER A 186 -6.00 2.06 -19.54
CA SER A 186 -4.70 1.40 -19.56
C SER A 186 -4.64 0.12 -18.71
N ARG A 187 -5.51 -0.01 -17.70
CA ARG A 187 -5.65 -1.20 -16.83
C ARG A 187 -6.61 -2.25 -17.36
N GLY A 188 -7.52 -1.89 -18.26
CA GLY A 188 -8.22 -2.91 -19.03
C GLY A 188 -7.16 -3.73 -19.74
N THR A 189 -7.16 -5.06 -19.53
CA THR A 189 -6.38 -5.96 -20.39
C THR A 189 -6.68 -5.50 -21.81
N ARG A 190 -5.66 -5.16 -22.59
CA ARG A 190 -5.86 -4.88 -24.01
C ARG A 190 -6.08 -6.23 -24.67
N CYS A 191 -6.88 -6.26 -25.74
CA CYS A 191 -6.91 -7.42 -26.60
C CYS A 191 -5.61 -7.42 -27.41
N THR A 192 -4.52 -7.83 -26.77
CA THR A 192 -3.26 -8.01 -27.48
C THR A 192 -3.38 -9.29 -28.31
N PRO A 193 -2.69 -9.38 -29.47
CA PRO A 193 -2.69 -10.61 -30.26
C PRO A 193 -2.33 -11.86 -29.44
N ALA A 194 -1.36 -11.74 -28.53
CA ALA A 194 -0.97 -12.82 -27.63
C ALA A 194 -2.09 -13.24 -26.66
N MET A 195 -2.85 -12.29 -26.10
CA MET A 195 -3.97 -12.59 -25.20
C MET A 195 -5.16 -13.17 -25.97
N ALA A 196 -5.44 -12.65 -27.16
CA ALA A 196 -6.45 -13.21 -28.07
C ALA A 196 -6.14 -14.66 -28.43
N ALA A 197 -4.90 -14.94 -28.84
CA ALA A 197 -4.43 -16.30 -29.14
C ALA A 197 -4.51 -17.22 -27.91
N ALA A 198 -4.14 -16.74 -26.72
CA ALA A 198 -4.25 -17.50 -25.49
C ALA A 198 -5.70 -17.86 -25.15
N VAL A 199 -6.66 -16.94 -25.35
CA VAL A 199 -8.10 -17.21 -25.17
C VAL A 199 -8.58 -18.26 -26.18
N VAL A 200 -8.26 -18.07 -27.46
CA VAL A 200 -8.64 -19.00 -28.56
C VAL A 200 -8.13 -20.42 -28.32
N ALA A 201 -6.84 -20.56 -27.95
CA ALA A 201 -6.25 -21.86 -27.66
C ALA A 201 -6.97 -22.59 -26.51
N ARG A 202 -7.46 -21.87 -25.50
CA ARG A 202 -8.20 -22.47 -24.40
C ARG A 202 -9.62 -22.86 -24.77
N ILE A 203 -10.27 -22.10 -25.65
CA ILE A 203 -11.58 -22.47 -26.17
C ILE A 203 -11.46 -23.80 -26.92
N ARG A 204 -10.46 -23.93 -27.80
CA ARG A 204 -10.13 -25.21 -28.48
C ARG A 204 -9.88 -26.35 -27.50
N ALA A 205 -9.23 -26.07 -26.37
CA ALA A 205 -9.00 -27.06 -25.30
C ALA A 205 -10.27 -27.41 -24.48
N GLY A 206 -11.42 -26.85 -24.81
CA GLY A 206 -12.70 -27.20 -24.18
C GLY A 206 -13.19 -26.23 -23.11
N GLU A 207 -12.61 -25.04 -22.98
CA GLU A 207 -13.07 -24.00 -22.05
C GLU A 207 -14.09 -23.04 -22.73
N SER A 208 -14.94 -22.37 -21.95
CA SER A 208 -15.81 -21.29 -22.42
C SER A 208 -15.29 -19.93 -21.95
N LEU A 209 -15.73 -18.83 -22.58
CA LEU A 209 -15.39 -17.47 -22.11
C LEU A 209 -15.75 -17.26 -20.63
N ASN A 210 -16.89 -17.80 -20.18
CA ASN A 210 -17.32 -17.76 -18.78
C ASN A 210 -16.42 -18.61 -17.86
N SER A 211 -15.91 -19.73 -18.34
CA SER A 211 -14.96 -20.53 -17.58
C SER A 211 -13.60 -19.83 -17.47
N LEU A 212 -13.13 -19.21 -18.56
CA LEU A 212 -11.88 -18.45 -18.60
C LEU A 212 -11.89 -17.26 -17.66
N ALA A 213 -12.97 -16.48 -17.66
CA ALA A 213 -13.13 -15.33 -16.78
C ALA A 213 -13.11 -15.73 -15.28
N ARG A 214 -13.55 -16.93 -14.94
CA ARG A 214 -13.55 -17.45 -13.55
C ARG A 214 -12.18 -17.92 -13.07
N ARG A 215 -11.20 -18.14 -13.98
CA ARG A 215 -9.84 -18.55 -13.59
C ARG A 215 -9.09 -17.46 -12.81
N GLY A 216 -9.52 -16.21 -12.89
CA GLY A 216 -8.89 -15.10 -12.21
C GLY A 216 -7.55 -14.70 -12.83
N ARG A 217 -6.53 -14.46 -12.00
CA ARG A 217 -5.28 -13.76 -12.33
C ARG A 217 -4.67 -14.25 -13.65
N GLY A 218 -4.61 -13.37 -14.65
CA GLY A 218 -4.02 -13.64 -15.97
C GLY A 218 -5.02 -13.57 -17.13
N PHE A 219 -6.32 -13.73 -16.87
CA PHE A 219 -7.36 -13.60 -17.89
C PHE A 219 -8.23 -12.35 -17.69
N PRO A 220 -8.76 -11.75 -18.77
CA PRO A 220 -9.71 -10.65 -18.67
C PRO A 220 -11.03 -11.08 -18.02
N THR A 221 -11.76 -10.11 -17.49
CA THR A 221 -13.11 -10.35 -16.96
C THR A 221 -14.08 -10.76 -18.07
N VAL A 222 -15.18 -11.42 -17.71
CA VAL A 222 -16.23 -11.83 -18.66
C VAL A 222 -16.73 -10.64 -19.49
N GLN A 223 -17.01 -9.50 -18.84
CA GLN A 223 -17.42 -8.27 -19.53
C GLN A 223 -16.38 -7.77 -20.53
N THR A 224 -15.08 -7.92 -20.22
CA THR A 224 -14.00 -7.53 -21.14
C THR A 224 -13.95 -8.44 -22.36
N LEU A 225 -14.09 -9.76 -22.16
CA LEU A 225 -14.08 -10.75 -23.25
C LEU A 225 -15.27 -10.56 -24.19
N TYR A 226 -16.49 -10.41 -23.66
CA TYR A 226 -17.69 -10.16 -24.48
C TYR A 226 -17.60 -8.80 -25.18
N ARG A 227 -17.08 -7.75 -24.51
CA ARG A 227 -16.82 -6.48 -25.18
C ARG A 227 -15.87 -6.67 -26.36
N TRP A 228 -14.76 -7.38 -26.19
CA TRP A 228 -13.84 -7.65 -27.31
C TRP A 228 -14.53 -8.41 -28.44
N PHE A 229 -15.33 -9.42 -28.11
CA PHE A 229 -16.10 -10.17 -29.11
C PHE A 229 -17.02 -9.26 -29.92
N HIS A 230 -17.70 -8.31 -29.29
CA HIS A 230 -18.59 -7.38 -30.01
C HIS A 230 -17.88 -6.24 -30.73
N THR A 231 -16.71 -5.80 -30.25
CA THR A 231 -16.04 -4.60 -30.80
C THR A 231 -14.84 -4.92 -31.70
N GLN A 232 -14.38 -6.17 -31.79
CA GLN A 232 -13.18 -6.56 -32.55
C GLN A 232 -13.48 -7.75 -33.48
N PRO A 233 -13.70 -7.49 -34.78
CA PRO A 233 -14.11 -8.53 -35.74
C PRO A 233 -13.15 -9.72 -35.84
N ASP A 234 -11.84 -9.49 -35.81
CA ASP A 234 -10.87 -10.59 -35.93
C ASP A 234 -10.86 -11.49 -34.70
N PHE A 235 -11.02 -10.91 -33.51
CA PHE A 235 -11.16 -11.69 -32.28
C PHE A 235 -12.48 -12.48 -32.28
N ALA A 236 -13.58 -11.87 -32.75
CA ALA A 236 -14.86 -12.56 -32.88
C ALA A 236 -14.75 -13.77 -33.82
N ARG A 237 -14.17 -13.58 -35.02
CA ARG A 237 -13.96 -14.65 -36.01
C ARG A 237 -13.11 -15.79 -35.44
N ALA A 238 -11.99 -15.46 -34.79
CA ALA A 238 -11.11 -16.46 -34.20
C ALA A 238 -11.78 -17.23 -33.04
N VAL A 239 -12.61 -16.56 -32.23
CA VAL A 239 -13.37 -17.20 -31.16
C VAL A 239 -14.46 -18.10 -31.72
N SER A 240 -15.21 -17.68 -32.73
CA SER A 240 -16.23 -18.51 -33.40
C SER A 240 -15.62 -19.75 -34.02
N GLN A 241 -14.51 -19.61 -34.75
CA GLN A 241 -13.79 -20.75 -35.31
C GLN A 241 -13.27 -21.71 -34.21
N ALA A 242 -12.76 -21.17 -33.10
CA ALA A 242 -12.32 -21.99 -31.97
C ALA A 242 -13.47 -22.79 -31.33
N TYR A 243 -14.68 -22.26 -31.34
CA TYR A 243 -15.88 -22.97 -30.88
C TYR A 243 -16.24 -24.11 -31.83
N GLU A 244 -16.23 -23.87 -33.15
CA GLU A 244 -16.45 -24.90 -34.18
C GLU A 244 -15.41 -26.02 -34.08
N ASP A 245 -14.11 -25.67 -34.04
CA ASP A 245 -13.00 -26.62 -33.90
C ASP A 245 -13.18 -27.52 -32.67
N ARG A 246 -13.56 -26.91 -31.54
CA ARG A 246 -13.78 -27.61 -30.27
C ARG A 246 -14.94 -28.59 -30.36
N ASP A 247 -16.05 -28.16 -30.97
CA ASP A 247 -17.27 -28.95 -31.04
C ASP A 247 -17.08 -30.13 -31.99
N GLN A 248 -16.41 -29.90 -33.13
CA GLN A 248 -15.99 -30.96 -34.04
C GLN A 248 -15.09 -31.98 -33.32
N ALA A 249 -14.05 -31.54 -32.61
CA ALA A 249 -13.15 -32.44 -31.89
C ALA A 249 -13.87 -33.27 -30.81
N LEU A 250 -14.90 -32.70 -30.16
CA LEU A 250 -15.72 -33.44 -29.20
C LEU A 250 -16.61 -34.47 -29.91
N MET A 251 -17.19 -34.13 -31.06
CA MET A 251 -17.98 -35.06 -31.88
C MET A 251 -17.13 -36.22 -32.41
N GLU A 252 -15.96 -35.93 -32.99
CA GLU A 252 -15.01 -36.95 -33.46
C GLU A 252 -14.61 -37.91 -32.35
N LYS A 253 -14.31 -37.37 -31.15
CA LYS A 253 -14.01 -38.19 -29.97
C LYS A 253 -15.18 -39.06 -29.53
N ALA A 254 -16.42 -38.61 -29.71
CA ALA A 254 -17.59 -39.42 -29.41
C ALA A 254 -17.72 -40.59 -30.39
N VAL A 255 -17.46 -40.35 -31.68
CA VAL A 255 -17.44 -41.38 -32.73
C VAL A 255 -16.32 -42.40 -32.46
N GLU A 256 -15.09 -41.94 -32.21
CA GLU A 256 -13.96 -42.82 -31.91
C GLU A 256 -14.23 -43.73 -30.70
N ILE A 257 -14.86 -43.19 -29.64
CA ILE A 257 -15.24 -43.97 -28.46
C ILE A 257 -16.35 -44.98 -28.80
N ALA A 258 -17.26 -44.66 -29.71
CA ALA A 258 -18.33 -45.54 -30.16
C ALA A 258 -17.81 -46.68 -31.05
N ASP A 259 -16.90 -46.39 -31.97
CA ASP A 259 -16.33 -47.37 -32.92
C ASP A 259 -15.49 -48.44 -32.20
N GLY A 260 -14.86 -48.10 -31.07
CA GLY A 260 -14.13 -49.04 -30.22
C GLY A 260 -15.02 -49.91 -29.32
N ALA A 261 -16.35 -49.85 -29.45
CA ALA A 261 -17.26 -50.59 -28.58
C ALA A 261 -17.26 -52.10 -28.88
N THR A 262 -17.08 -52.89 -27.84
CA THR A 262 -17.38 -54.33 -27.85
C THR A 262 -18.68 -54.60 -27.08
N PRO A 263 -19.34 -55.75 -27.27
CA PRO A 263 -20.54 -56.10 -26.51
C PRO A 263 -20.35 -56.00 -24.98
N GLU A 264 -19.17 -56.36 -24.48
CA GLU A 264 -18.79 -56.31 -23.06
C GLU A 264 -18.60 -54.87 -22.54
N THR A 265 -18.25 -53.93 -23.42
CA THR A 265 -17.92 -52.54 -23.05
C THR A 265 -19.01 -51.53 -23.45
N ALA A 266 -20.04 -51.97 -24.17
CA ALA A 266 -21.11 -51.14 -24.74
C ALA A 266 -21.76 -50.18 -23.72
N ALA A 267 -22.15 -50.68 -22.54
CA ALA A 267 -22.78 -49.87 -21.50
C ALA A 267 -21.83 -48.80 -20.89
N ARG A 268 -20.51 -49.02 -20.94
CA ARG A 268 -19.51 -48.03 -20.50
C ARG A 268 -19.27 -47.00 -21.60
N VAL A 269 -19.18 -47.43 -22.85
CA VAL A 269 -19.04 -46.58 -24.03
C VAL A 269 -20.24 -45.64 -24.15
N GLU A 270 -21.46 -46.15 -24.06
CA GLU A 270 -22.69 -45.37 -24.14
C GLU A 270 -22.72 -44.24 -23.10
N ARG A 271 -22.32 -44.53 -21.85
CA ARG A 271 -22.22 -43.49 -20.79
C ARG A 271 -21.21 -42.40 -21.13
N ARG A 272 -20.07 -42.76 -21.74
CA ARG A 272 -19.04 -41.78 -22.14
C ARG A 272 -19.51 -40.92 -23.31
N VAL A 273 -20.13 -41.51 -24.32
CA VAL A 273 -20.71 -40.80 -25.47
C VAL A 273 -21.81 -39.84 -24.99
N LYS A 274 -22.74 -40.31 -24.13
CA LYS A 274 -23.77 -39.45 -23.51
C LYS A 274 -23.17 -38.29 -22.73
N ALA A 275 -22.07 -38.51 -22.00
CA ALA A 275 -21.39 -37.44 -21.27
C ALA A 275 -20.78 -36.38 -22.22
N ILE A 276 -20.25 -36.79 -23.36
CA ILE A 276 -19.75 -35.86 -24.39
C ILE A 276 -20.90 -35.05 -24.99
N TRP A 277 -22.00 -35.69 -25.38
CA TRP A 277 -23.20 -34.99 -25.89
C TRP A 277 -23.79 -34.01 -24.87
N LYS A 278 -23.87 -34.40 -23.60
CA LYS A 278 -24.29 -33.51 -22.51
C LYS A 278 -23.37 -32.29 -22.41
N ARG A 279 -22.05 -32.50 -22.51
CA ARG A 279 -21.06 -31.42 -22.47
C ARG A 279 -21.17 -30.50 -23.69
N LEU A 280 -21.35 -31.05 -24.89
CA LEU A 280 -21.61 -30.29 -26.11
C LEU A 280 -22.83 -29.39 -25.92
N GLY A 281 -23.96 -29.93 -25.47
CA GLY A 281 -25.20 -29.17 -25.24
C GLY A 281 -25.07 -28.02 -24.23
N GLN A 282 -24.21 -28.16 -23.22
CA GLN A 282 -23.91 -27.09 -22.27
C GLN A 282 -23.04 -25.97 -22.85
N LEU A 283 -22.33 -26.26 -23.94
CA LEU A 283 -21.33 -25.40 -24.55
C LEU A 283 -21.77 -24.80 -25.91
N THR A 284 -22.89 -25.27 -26.48
CA THR A 284 -23.47 -24.82 -27.76
C THR A 284 -24.16 -23.46 -27.75
N PRO A 285 -24.48 -22.82 -26.61
CA PRO A 285 -24.78 -21.39 -26.64
C PRO A 285 -23.50 -20.62 -26.98
N HIS A 286 -23.24 -20.42 -28.26
CA HIS A 286 -22.11 -19.62 -28.73
C HIS A 286 -22.46 -18.13 -28.61
N PRO A 287 -21.49 -17.28 -28.24
CA PRO A 287 -21.68 -15.83 -28.30
C PRO A 287 -22.05 -15.42 -29.73
N GLY A 288 -23.20 -14.77 -29.92
CA GLY A 288 -23.67 -14.32 -31.24
C GLY A 288 -24.70 -15.23 -31.90
N ASP A 289 -24.92 -16.45 -31.38
CA ASP A 289 -26.08 -17.25 -31.75
C ASP A 289 -27.31 -16.59 -31.12
N GLY A 290 -28.05 -15.80 -31.91
CA GLY A 290 -29.43 -15.44 -31.56
C GLY A 290 -30.28 -16.71 -31.38
N PRO A 291 -31.52 -16.61 -30.86
CA PRO A 291 -32.39 -17.77 -30.82
C PRO A 291 -32.50 -18.34 -32.24
N ARG A 292 -31.91 -19.51 -32.48
CA ARG A 292 -32.10 -20.26 -33.71
C ARG A 292 -33.58 -20.61 -33.74
N LEU A 293 -34.35 -19.83 -34.49
CA LEU A 293 -35.71 -20.22 -34.85
C LEU A 293 -35.55 -21.54 -35.60
N LEU A 294 -35.88 -22.63 -34.91
CA LEU A 294 -35.99 -23.95 -35.50
C LEU A 294 -37.09 -23.87 -36.55
N GLY A 295 -36.70 -23.89 -37.82
CA GLY A 295 -37.54 -24.23 -38.96
C GLY A 295 -37.39 -25.70 -39.28
#